data_AF-A0A7S0FM36-F1
#
_entry.id   AF-A0A7S0FM36-F1
#
_cell.length_a   1.000
_cell.length_b   1.000
_cell.length_c   1.000
_cell.angle_alpha   90.00
_cell.angle_beta   90.00
_cell.angle_gamma   90.00
#
_symmetry.space_group_name_H-M   'P 1'
#
loop_
_entity.id
_entity.type
_entity.pdbx_description
1 polymer ?
#
loop_
_entity_poly.entity_id
_entity_poly.type
_entity_poly.pdbx_seq_one_letter_code
_entity_poly.pdbx_strand_id
1 'polypeptide(L)'
;IHLPYMDKEFVELTHDEKQAMRLVGLEPIDKFEDIWWEDCDQVSKKAAEALGFDEHKWDHDYAIGDLSVEEKYWKELSEEQRKAARYFGYNRSTWDEADYDDDDSYASDDDEKLESGMENLNVEGGGKKPDKKPGKGKGKGKASKPKPKVKFGSTTMYGGEGGGEFDDRMHPRVKAITVRGGKVIDGITILYSDGEKSHGGSGGGGHTIMLKDGEYVNYVKVKAGPKFVQHLTFKTNKGQELSAGGSGGLLLDKEGEDFECRAPPNSQMCGIKGRAGKYLDAIAIRWGPVPK
;
A
#
# COMPACT_ATOMS: atom_id res chain seq x y z
N ILE A 1 10.90 -3.14 16.14
CA ILE A 1 11.82 -2.27 16.92
C ILE A 1 11.06 -0.97 17.16
N HIS A 2 10.78 -0.61 18.40
CA HIS A 2 10.11 0.66 18.70
C HIS A 2 11.18 1.73 18.82
N LEU A 3 11.23 2.64 17.84
CA LEU A 3 12.22 3.70 17.77
C LEU A 3 11.74 4.90 18.60
N PRO A 4 12.63 5.62 19.30
CA PRO A 4 12.25 6.67 20.26
C PRO A 4 11.51 7.87 19.63
N TYR A 5 11.50 7.98 18.31
CA TYR A 5 10.82 9.02 17.54
C TYR A 5 9.52 8.53 16.86
N MET A 6 9.09 7.28 17.11
CA MET A 6 7.82 6.77 16.58
C MET A 6 6.58 7.46 17.14
N ASP A 7 6.68 8.10 18.31
CA ASP A 7 5.56 8.81 18.92
C ASP A 7 5.57 10.32 18.61
N LYS A 8 6.59 10.80 17.89
CA LYS A 8 6.69 12.20 17.45
C LYS A 8 5.79 12.45 16.25
N GLU A 9 5.25 13.66 16.20
CA GLU A 9 4.59 14.20 15.02
C GLU A 9 5.62 14.43 13.90
N PHE A 10 5.21 14.37 12.63
CA PHE A 10 6.15 14.52 11.50
C PHE A 10 6.98 15.81 11.57
N VAL A 11 6.35 16.90 12.02
CA VAL A 11 6.97 18.23 12.14
C VAL A 11 8.00 18.32 13.26
N GLU A 12 7.99 17.37 14.20
CA GLU A 12 8.93 17.29 15.32
C GLU A 12 10.14 16.40 15.03
N LEU A 13 10.11 15.66 13.91
CA LEU A 13 11.20 14.80 13.48
C LEU A 13 12.32 15.64 12.86
N THR A 14 13.55 15.42 13.33
CA THR A 14 14.74 15.97 12.67
C THR A 14 14.97 15.28 11.32
N HIS A 15 15.80 15.88 10.46
CA HIS A 15 16.16 15.27 9.17
C HIS A 15 16.77 13.87 9.37
N ASP A 16 17.64 13.71 10.36
CA ASP A 16 18.30 12.44 10.67
C ASP A 16 17.31 11.39 11.19
N GLU A 17 16.29 11.80 11.96
CA GLU A 17 15.24 10.89 12.43
C GLU A 17 14.38 10.37 11.26
N LYS A 18 14.06 11.24 10.29
CA LYS A 18 13.35 10.86 9.07
C LYS A 18 14.17 9.91 8.20
N GLN A 19 15.47 10.15 8.07
CA GLN A 19 16.38 9.25 7.35
C GLN A 19 16.53 7.90 8.06
N ALA A 20 16.63 7.91 9.39
CA ALA A 20 16.73 6.68 10.17
C ALA A 20 15.45 5.83 10.06
N MET A 21 14.27 6.46 9.95
CA MET A 21 13.02 5.75 9.61
C MET A 21 13.11 5.04 8.26
N ARG A 22 13.61 5.70 7.21
CA ARG A 22 13.79 5.07 5.88
C ARG A 22 14.75 3.89 5.93
N LEU A 23 15.87 4.03 6.65
CA LEU A 23 16.86 2.95 6.79
C LEU A 23 16.30 1.70 7.48
N VAL A 24 15.26 1.83 8.30
CA VAL A 24 14.58 0.69 8.92
C VAL A 24 13.32 0.25 8.16
N GLY A 25 13.11 0.76 6.93
CA GLY A 25 11.99 0.39 6.07
C GLY A 25 10.65 1.06 6.43
N LEU A 26 10.69 2.21 7.10
CA LEU A 26 9.50 3.02 7.40
C LEU A 26 9.52 4.28 6.56
N GLU A 27 8.37 4.72 6.05
CA GLU A 27 8.31 5.99 5.33
C GLU A 27 7.89 7.11 6.28
N PRO A 28 8.70 8.18 6.43
CA PRO A 28 8.30 9.33 7.24
C PRO A 28 6.99 9.96 6.75
N ILE A 29 6.70 9.87 5.45
CA ILE A 29 5.45 10.37 4.87
C ILE A 29 4.22 9.61 5.41
N ASP A 30 4.37 8.38 5.89
CA ASP A 30 3.29 7.59 6.51
C ASP A 30 2.73 8.26 7.78
N LYS A 31 3.50 9.18 8.37
CA LYS A 31 3.01 10.04 9.47
C LYS A 31 1.84 10.93 9.06
N PHE A 32 1.59 11.11 7.77
CA PHE A 32 0.47 11.87 7.23
C PHE A 32 -0.71 11.02 6.77
N GLU A 33 -0.69 9.68 6.93
CA GLU A 33 -1.76 8.77 6.47
C GLU A 33 -3.17 9.07 7.02
N ASP A 34 -3.24 9.82 8.13
CA ASP A 34 -4.48 10.24 8.80
C ASP A 34 -4.76 11.75 8.65
N ILE A 35 -3.94 12.48 7.88
CA ILE A 35 -4.04 13.92 7.68
C ILE A 35 -4.48 14.20 6.23
N TRP A 36 -5.71 14.70 6.09
CA TRP A 36 -6.23 15.15 4.80
C TRP A 36 -5.39 16.29 4.24
N TRP A 37 -5.31 16.38 2.93
CA TRP A 37 -4.63 17.43 2.21
C TRP A 37 -5.07 18.80 2.70
N GLU A 38 -6.37 19.01 2.97
CA GLU A 38 -6.88 20.28 3.52
C GLU A 38 -6.28 20.62 4.89
N ASP A 39 -6.03 19.61 5.72
CA ASP A 39 -5.54 19.71 7.10
C ASP A 39 -4.00 19.72 7.21
N CYS A 40 -3.28 19.40 6.13
CA CYS A 40 -1.82 19.51 6.10
C CYS A 40 -1.36 20.96 6.29
N ASP A 41 -0.22 21.15 6.95
CA ASP A 41 0.39 22.47 7.02
C ASP A 41 0.93 22.89 5.64
N GLN A 42 1.08 24.21 5.44
CA GLN A 42 1.46 24.76 4.14
C GLN A 42 2.87 24.34 3.69
N VAL A 43 3.77 24.00 4.62
CA VAL A 43 5.14 23.54 4.29
C VAL A 43 5.08 22.11 3.76
N SER A 44 4.32 21.24 4.43
CA SER A 44 4.10 19.85 3.99
C SER A 44 3.41 19.79 2.63
N LYS A 45 2.34 20.58 2.40
CA LYS A 45 1.67 20.63 1.09
C LYS A 45 2.61 21.07 -0.02
N LYS A 46 3.39 22.14 0.19
CA LYS A 46 4.34 22.63 -0.83
C LYS A 46 5.42 21.60 -1.15
N ALA A 47 5.92 20.87 -0.15
CA ALA A 47 6.87 19.78 -0.38
C ALA A 47 6.20 18.63 -1.15
N ALA A 48 4.98 18.26 -0.79
CA ALA A 48 4.23 17.22 -1.49
C ALA A 48 3.95 17.60 -2.96
N GLU A 49 3.48 18.82 -3.21
CA GLU A 49 3.24 19.37 -4.57
C GLU A 49 4.50 19.32 -5.42
N ALA A 50 5.66 19.68 -4.86
CA ALA A 50 6.94 19.64 -5.57
C ALA A 50 7.31 18.22 -6.02
N LEU A 51 6.92 17.19 -5.26
CA LEU A 51 7.08 15.78 -5.64
C LEU A 51 5.98 15.28 -6.58
N GLY A 52 4.93 16.06 -6.83
CA GLY A 52 3.84 15.70 -7.75
C GLY A 52 2.58 15.16 -7.07
N PHE A 53 2.51 15.24 -5.74
CA PHE A 53 1.25 15.04 -5.03
C PHE A 53 0.29 16.18 -5.33
N ASP A 54 -0.99 15.83 -5.40
CA ASP A 54 -2.09 16.76 -5.33
C ASP A 54 -3.08 16.23 -4.29
N GLU A 55 -4.12 17.00 -3.97
CA GLU A 55 -5.17 16.61 -3.02
C GLU A 55 -5.69 15.19 -3.26
N HIS A 56 -5.90 14.83 -4.53
CA HIS A 56 -6.41 13.50 -4.88
C HIS A 56 -5.40 12.41 -4.61
N LYS A 57 -4.13 12.59 -4.98
CA LYS A 57 -3.08 11.59 -4.73
C LYS A 57 -2.77 11.45 -3.24
N TRP A 58 -2.74 12.57 -2.53
CA TRP A 58 -2.48 12.61 -1.09
C TRP A 58 -3.61 11.96 -0.29
N ASP A 59 -4.87 12.33 -0.55
CA ASP A 59 -6.03 11.82 0.19
C ASP A 59 -6.44 10.39 -0.21
N HIS A 60 -5.85 9.87 -1.29
CA HIS A 60 -6.03 8.49 -1.74
C HIS A 60 -4.78 7.63 -1.55
N ASP A 61 -3.94 8.00 -0.58
CA ASP A 61 -2.82 7.20 -0.10
C ASP A 61 -1.84 6.77 -1.23
N TYR A 62 -1.60 7.62 -2.24
CA TYR A 62 -0.54 7.36 -3.23
C TYR A 62 0.81 7.41 -2.52
N ALA A 63 1.69 6.46 -2.84
CA ALA A 63 3.08 6.50 -2.39
C ALA A 63 3.92 7.37 -3.32
N ILE A 64 5.13 7.75 -2.88
CA ILE A 64 6.09 8.43 -3.77
C ILE A 64 6.42 7.55 -5.00
N GLY A 65 6.40 6.22 -4.85
CA GLY A 65 6.55 5.29 -5.96
C GLY A 65 5.42 5.32 -6.99
N ASP A 66 4.27 5.92 -6.69
CA ASP A 66 3.17 6.11 -7.64
C ASP A 66 3.27 7.45 -8.40
N LEU A 67 4.31 8.25 -8.11
CA LEU A 67 4.51 9.57 -8.72
C LEU A 67 5.56 9.50 -9.82
N SER A 68 5.38 10.33 -10.85
CA SER A 68 6.33 10.45 -11.97
C SER A 68 7.74 10.93 -11.59
N VAL A 69 7.95 11.32 -10.32
CA VAL A 69 9.28 11.70 -9.83
C VAL A 69 10.13 10.48 -9.50
N GLU A 70 9.54 9.32 -9.19
CA GLU A 70 10.29 8.09 -8.89
C GLU A 70 11.02 7.56 -10.12
N GLU A 71 10.48 7.78 -11.32
CA GLU A 71 11.15 7.44 -12.60
C GLU A 71 12.45 8.22 -12.85
N LYS A 72 12.79 9.20 -12.00
CA LYS A 72 13.98 10.05 -12.12
C LYS A 72 15.02 9.67 -11.09
N TYR A 73 16.28 9.61 -11.54
CA TYR A 73 17.40 9.55 -10.62
C TYR A 73 17.51 10.84 -9.79
N TRP A 74 18.09 10.75 -8.60
CA TRP A 74 18.26 11.88 -7.67
C TRP A 74 18.92 13.09 -8.33
N LYS A 75 19.88 12.86 -9.24
CA LYS A 75 20.56 13.92 -10.01
C LYS A 75 19.63 14.65 -10.98
N GLU A 76 18.58 13.98 -11.46
CA GLU A 76 17.61 14.46 -12.45
C GLU A 76 16.40 15.16 -11.82
N LEU A 77 16.24 15.04 -10.50
CA LEU A 77 15.31 15.85 -9.73
C LEU A 77 15.72 17.33 -9.76
N SER A 78 14.74 18.22 -9.90
CA SER A 78 14.96 19.66 -9.73
C SER A 78 15.43 19.97 -8.30
N GLU A 79 16.03 21.16 -8.10
CA GLU A 79 16.45 21.59 -6.77
C GLU A 79 15.27 21.60 -5.77
N GLU A 80 14.08 21.96 -6.24
CA GLU A 80 12.83 21.96 -5.44
C GLU A 80 12.38 20.54 -5.10
N GLN A 81 12.43 19.61 -6.07
CA GLN A 81 12.13 18.19 -5.84
C GLN A 81 13.10 17.53 -4.87
N ARG A 82 14.40 17.82 -4.98
CA ARG A 82 15.39 17.31 -4.00
C ARG A 82 15.15 17.86 -2.61
N LYS A 83 14.84 19.15 -2.48
CA LYS A 83 14.50 19.77 -1.17
C LYS A 83 13.25 19.12 -0.56
N ALA A 84 12.24 18.85 -1.38
CA ALA A 84 11.02 18.17 -0.94
C ALA A 84 11.24 16.69 -0.59
N ALA A 85 12.01 15.96 -1.39
CA ALA A 85 12.39 14.58 -1.09
C ALA A 85 13.14 14.49 0.25
N ARG A 86 14.10 15.41 0.49
CA ARG A 86 14.80 15.52 1.78
C ARG A 86 13.87 15.87 2.94
N TYR A 87 12.83 16.66 2.71
CA TYR A 87 11.83 17.00 3.72
C TYR A 87 11.07 15.76 4.21
N PHE A 88 10.78 14.80 3.31
CA PHE A 88 10.19 13.49 3.61
C PHE A 88 11.21 12.40 3.99
N GLY A 89 12.47 12.76 4.21
CA GLY A 89 13.50 11.85 4.71
C GLY A 89 14.25 11.06 3.64
N TYR A 90 14.04 11.35 2.35
CA TYR A 90 14.79 10.75 1.26
C TYR A 90 16.17 11.41 1.13
N ASN A 91 17.15 10.62 0.73
CA ASN A 91 18.46 11.09 0.28
C ASN A 91 18.83 10.35 -1.00
N ARG A 92 19.96 10.71 -1.61
CA ARG A 92 20.42 10.06 -2.85
C ARG A 92 20.44 8.54 -2.75
N SER A 93 20.97 7.99 -1.66
CA SER A 93 21.05 6.53 -1.46
C SER A 93 19.66 5.91 -1.38
N THR A 94 18.76 6.48 -0.59
CA THR A 94 17.42 5.89 -0.36
C THR A 94 16.39 6.22 -1.45
N TRP A 95 16.78 7.04 -2.44
CA TRP A 95 15.98 7.39 -3.61
C TRP A 95 16.41 6.58 -4.84
N ASP A 96 17.72 6.47 -5.08
CA ASP A 96 18.28 5.74 -6.22
C ASP A 96 18.52 4.24 -5.92
N GLU A 97 18.01 3.70 -4.80
CA GLU A 97 18.29 2.32 -4.36
C GLU A 97 17.52 1.26 -5.15
N ALA A 98 17.90 1.13 -6.42
CA ALA A 98 17.73 -0.02 -7.28
C ALA A 98 18.80 0.01 -8.40
N ASP A 99 20.07 -0.13 -8.01
CA ASP A 99 21.13 -0.68 -8.88
C ASP A 99 22.30 -1.16 -8.01
N TYR A 100 22.16 -2.38 -7.50
CA TYR A 100 23.31 -3.19 -7.09
C TYR A 100 23.39 -4.40 -8.03
N ASP A 101 23.94 -4.16 -9.23
CA ASP A 101 24.80 -5.13 -9.89
C ASP A 101 26.22 -4.54 -9.93
N ASP A 102 27.12 -5.23 -9.22
CA ASP A 102 28.56 -5.09 -9.02
C ASP A 102 29.40 -4.41 -10.15
N ASP A 103 30.11 -3.31 -9.83
CA ASP A 103 31.44 -3.00 -10.40
C ASP A 103 32.25 -2.05 -9.48
N ASP A 104 33.26 -2.62 -8.82
CA ASP A 104 34.33 -1.88 -8.15
C ASP A 104 35.17 -1.10 -9.19
N SER A 105 34.97 0.23 -9.33
CA SER A 105 36.10 1.12 -9.65
C SER A 105 35.88 2.61 -9.34
N TYR A 106 36.78 3.12 -8.48
CA TYR A 106 37.18 4.51 -8.23
C TYR A 106 36.26 5.46 -7.43
N ALA A 107 36.69 5.66 -6.18
CA ALA A 107 36.36 6.79 -5.32
C ALA A 107 36.84 8.15 -5.90
N SER A 108 36.10 9.22 -5.63
CA SER A 108 36.60 10.40 -4.90
C SER A 108 35.51 11.47 -4.75
N ASP A 109 35.39 11.93 -3.51
CA ASP A 109 35.15 13.30 -3.03
C ASP A 109 34.49 14.31 -3.97
N ASP A 110 33.29 14.76 -3.58
CA ASP A 110 32.89 16.17 -3.47
C ASP A 110 31.35 16.26 -3.45
N ASP A 111 30.76 16.39 -2.26
CA ASP A 111 29.62 17.31 -2.02
C ASP A 111 29.28 17.34 -0.52
N GLU A 112 30.30 17.61 0.29
CA GLU A 112 30.15 18.14 1.64
C GLU A 112 30.21 19.68 1.55
N LYS A 113 29.14 20.31 1.06
CA LYS A 113 28.81 21.71 1.36
C LYS A 113 27.47 22.10 0.76
N LEU A 114 26.46 22.21 1.62
CA LEU A 114 25.58 23.38 1.69
C LEU A 114 24.77 23.23 2.98
N GLU A 115 25.40 23.70 4.05
CA GLU A 115 24.79 24.03 5.33
C GLU A 115 23.80 25.18 5.17
N SER A 116 22.78 25.19 6.04
CA SER A 116 22.00 26.36 6.48
C SER A 116 21.07 27.01 5.44
N GLY A 117 19.77 26.99 5.73
CA GLY A 117 18.84 27.90 5.05
C GLY A 117 17.40 27.40 4.92
N MET A 118 16.72 27.12 6.03
CA MET A 118 15.30 27.47 6.13
C MET A 118 14.83 27.49 7.60
N GLU A 119 15.42 28.38 8.40
CA GLU A 119 14.70 28.93 9.56
C GLU A 119 13.87 30.13 9.07
N ASN A 120 12.66 30.26 9.64
CA ASN A 120 11.79 31.43 9.64
C ASN A 120 10.84 31.61 8.45
N LEU A 121 9.64 31.05 8.58
CA LEU A 121 8.40 31.75 8.21
C LEU A 121 7.50 31.84 9.45
N ASN A 122 7.84 32.78 10.33
CA ASN A 122 6.92 33.31 11.32
C ASN A 122 6.36 34.61 10.74
N VAL A 123 5.03 34.71 10.57
CA VAL A 123 4.34 35.99 10.37
C VAL A 123 3.64 36.33 11.68
N GLU A 124 4.01 37.50 12.19
CA GLU A 124 3.62 38.06 13.48
C GLU A 124 2.10 38.32 13.62
N GLY A 125 1.65 38.30 14.88
CA GLY A 125 0.33 38.77 15.27
C GLY A 125 0.15 38.78 16.79
N GLY A 126 0.85 39.69 17.48
CA GLY A 126 0.84 39.81 18.93
C GLY A 126 -0.49 40.30 19.54
N GLY A 127 -0.92 39.58 20.58
CA GLY A 127 -1.25 40.09 21.92
C GLY A 127 -2.41 41.08 22.14
N LYS A 128 -3.43 40.65 22.90
CA LYS A 128 -3.77 41.18 24.26
C LYS A 128 -5.02 40.52 24.86
N LYS A 129 -4.89 40.02 26.10
CA LYS A 129 -5.99 39.86 27.09
C LYS A 129 -6.31 41.25 27.69
N PRO A 130 -7.54 41.55 28.17
CA PRO A 130 -7.95 41.13 29.53
C PRO A 130 -9.46 40.87 29.80
N ASP A 131 -9.68 40.00 30.80
CA ASP A 131 -10.63 39.99 31.94
C ASP A 131 -12.18 40.16 31.87
N LYS A 132 -12.82 39.23 32.63
CA LYS A 132 -14.07 39.22 33.43
C LYS A 132 -15.41 38.63 32.89
N LYS A 133 -15.85 37.60 33.64
CA LYS A 133 -17.13 36.82 33.74
C LYS A 133 -18.42 37.67 33.94
N PRO A 134 -19.65 37.09 34.09
CA PRO A 134 -20.17 35.70 33.92
C PRO A 134 -21.53 35.56 33.16
N GLY A 135 -21.96 34.34 32.80
CA GLY A 135 -23.34 34.06 32.35
C GLY A 135 -23.70 32.56 32.25
N LYS A 136 -24.86 32.18 32.82
CA LYS A 136 -25.41 30.81 33.00
C LYS A 136 -26.00 30.19 31.71
N GLY A 137 -26.04 28.85 31.60
CA GLY A 137 -27.06 28.18 30.76
C GLY A 137 -26.82 26.72 30.30
N LYS A 138 -27.30 25.76 31.11
CA LYS A 138 -27.93 24.44 30.81
C LYS A 138 -27.72 23.73 29.44
N GLY A 139 -27.35 22.43 29.52
CA GLY A 139 -28.23 21.34 29.01
C GLY A 139 -27.83 20.49 27.79
N LYS A 140 -27.27 19.30 28.06
CA LYS A 140 -27.46 17.96 27.43
C LYS A 140 -27.51 17.79 25.89
N GLY A 141 -26.53 17.02 25.40
CA GLY A 141 -26.64 16.13 24.24
C GLY A 141 -25.37 15.28 24.09
N LYS A 142 -25.36 14.02 24.54
CA LYS A 142 -24.24 13.11 24.26
C LYS A 142 -24.31 12.73 22.77
N ALA A 143 -23.45 13.34 21.95
CA ALA A 143 -23.22 12.89 20.58
C ALA A 143 -22.52 11.52 20.62
N SER A 144 -23.19 10.49 20.12
CA SER A 144 -22.55 9.21 19.81
C SER A 144 -21.51 9.42 18.72
N LYS A 145 -20.27 8.94 18.95
CA LYS A 145 -19.18 9.00 17.97
C LYS A 145 -19.62 8.41 16.62
N PRO A 146 -19.31 9.06 15.48
CA PRO A 146 -19.57 8.47 14.17
C PRO A 146 -18.79 7.17 14.02
N LYS A 147 -19.43 6.11 13.51
CA LYS A 147 -18.77 4.83 13.23
C LYS A 147 -17.72 5.06 12.13
N PRO A 148 -16.50 4.49 12.25
CA PRO A 148 -15.43 4.69 11.29
C PRO A 148 -15.84 4.20 9.90
N LYS A 149 -15.55 5.02 8.87
CA LYS A 149 -15.67 4.63 7.46
C LYS A 149 -14.51 3.70 7.15
N VAL A 150 -14.80 2.52 6.60
CA VAL A 150 -13.80 1.48 6.33
C VAL A 150 -13.04 1.86 5.04
N LYS A 151 -11.72 2.04 5.13
CA LYS A 151 -10.83 2.18 3.95
C LYS A 151 -10.73 0.83 3.24
N PHE A 152 -10.95 0.78 1.92
CA PHE A 152 -10.86 -0.42 1.08
C PHE A 152 -9.52 -0.42 0.33
N GLY A 153 -8.70 -1.48 0.44
CA GLY A 153 -7.36 -1.54 -0.15
C GLY A 153 -7.05 -2.88 -0.85
N SER A 154 -5.89 -2.96 -1.50
CA SER A 154 -5.34 -4.23 -2.01
C SER A 154 -4.23 -4.76 -1.12
N THR A 155 -4.05 -6.07 -1.08
CA THR A 155 -2.87 -6.67 -0.46
C THR A 155 -1.60 -6.33 -1.26
N THR A 156 -0.43 -6.63 -0.69
CA THR A 156 0.80 -6.75 -1.49
C THR A 156 0.67 -7.87 -2.52
N MET A 157 1.61 -7.90 -3.47
CA MET A 157 1.74 -8.94 -4.48
C MET A 157 2.44 -10.17 -3.88
N TYR A 158 1.85 -11.35 -4.06
CA TYR A 158 2.42 -12.62 -3.60
C TYR A 158 2.77 -13.51 -4.79
N GLY A 159 4.04 -13.89 -4.93
CA GLY A 159 4.52 -14.74 -6.01
C GLY A 159 5.78 -14.20 -6.66
N GLY A 160 6.05 -14.63 -7.90
CA GLY A 160 7.22 -14.24 -8.66
C GLY A 160 6.95 -13.21 -9.76
N GLU A 161 8.02 -12.77 -10.41
CA GLU A 161 7.99 -11.75 -11.48
C GLU A 161 7.74 -12.33 -12.88
N GLY A 162 7.50 -13.63 -13.00
CA GLY A 162 7.16 -14.30 -14.26
C GLY A 162 5.81 -13.84 -14.81
N GLY A 163 5.45 -14.35 -16.00
CA GLY A 163 4.17 -14.08 -16.64
C GLY A 163 3.97 -12.63 -17.12
N GLY A 164 2.75 -12.34 -17.59
CA GLY A 164 2.29 -10.99 -17.93
C GLY A 164 1.32 -10.45 -16.87
N GLU A 165 1.30 -9.13 -16.70
CA GLU A 165 0.44 -8.48 -15.70
C GLU A 165 -1.04 -8.54 -16.06
N PHE A 166 -1.88 -8.63 -15.03
CA PHE A 166 -3.31 -8.47 -15.15
C PHE A 166 -3.87 -7.69 -13.96
N ASP A 167 -4.97 -6.97 -14.19
CA ASP A 167 -5.77 -6.33 -13.14
C ASP A 167 -7.25 -6.43 -13.51
N ASP A 168 -8.01 -7.18 -12.72
CA ASP A 168 -9.46 -7.30 -12.90
C ASP A 168 -10.19 -6.02 -12.46
N ARG A 169 -9.51 -5.12 -11.75
CA ARG A 169 -10.10 -3.93 -11.11
C ARG A 169 -11.12 -4.32 -10.04
N MET A 170 -11.96 -3.38 -9.64
CA MET A 170 -12.98 -3.58 -8.61
C MET A 170 -14.32 -3.95 -9.25
N HIS A 171 -14.91 -5.03 -8.78
CA HIS A 171 -16.22 -5.51 -9.20
C HIS A 171 -17.23 -5.51 -8.04
N PRO A 172 -18.51 -5.22 -8.29
CA PRO A 172 -19.51 -5.15 -7.23
C PRO A 172 -19.72 -6.44 -6.43
N ARG A 173 -19.57 -7.61 -7.09
CA ARG A 173 -19.83 -8.91 -6.49
C ARG A 173 -19.11 -10.04 -7.20
N VAL A 174 -18.52 -10.95 -6.42
CA VAL A 174 -18.02 -12.25 -6.89
C VAL A 174 -19.16 -13.27 -6.78
N LYS A 175 -19.42 -14.01 -7.85
CA LYS A 175 -20.44 -15.07 -7.94
C LYS A 175 -19.83 -16.48 -7.86
N ALA A 176 -18.67 -16.69 -8.45
CA ALA A 176 -17.96 -17.97 -8.35
C ALA A 176 -16.45 -17.76 -8.47
N ILE A 177 -15.69 -18.67 -7.87
CA ILE A 177 -14.24 -18.72 -7.98
C ILE A 177 -13.88 -20.16 -8.37
N THR A 178 -13.11 -20.30 -9.44
CA THR A 178 -12.51 -21.57 -9.86
C THR A 178 -11.00 -21.44 -9.77
N VAL A 179 -10.36 -22.33 -9.02
CA VAL A 179 -8.91 -22.42 -8.93
C VAL A 179 -8.48 -23.74 -9.53
N ARG A 180 -7.49 -23.68 -10.43
CA ARG A 180 -6.88 -24.83 -11.07
C ARG A 180 -5.47 -24.98 -10.54
N GLY A 181 -5.11 -26.17 -10.06
CA GLY A 181 -3.77 -26.38 -9.53
C GLY A 181 -3.36 -27.84 -9.41
N GLY A 182 -2.05 -28.01 -9.26
CA GLY A 182 -1.38 -29.26 -8.92
C GLY A 182 -0.29 -28.99 -7.90
N LYS A 183 0.98 -29.03 -8.32
CA LYS A 183 2.11 -28.62 -7.47
C LYS A 183 2.11 -27.10 -7.19
N VAL A 184 1.66 -26.32 -8.17
CA VAL A 184 1.44 -24.88 -8.09
C VAL A 184 0.05 -24.56 -8.64
N ILE A 185 -0.37 -23.31 -8.56
CA ILE A 185 -1.61 -22.84 -9.20
C ILE A 185 -1.37 -22.69 -10.70
N ASP A 186 -2.13 -23.45 -11.50
CA ASP A 186 -2.14 -23.34 -12.95
C ASP A 186 -2.91 -22.11 -13.39
N GLY A 187 -4.07 -21.85 -12.80
CA GLY A 187 -4.89 -20.71 -13.17
C GLY A 187 -6.04 -20.44 -12.22
N ILE A 188 -6.58 -19.23 -12.32
CA ILE A 188 -7.73 -18.79 -11.54
C ILE A 188 -8.76 -18.17 -12.48
N THR A 189 -10.03 -18.44 -12.23
CA THR A 189 -11.15 -17.84 -12.95
C THR A 189 -12.18 -17.34 -11.97
N ILE A 190 -12.53 -16.06 -12.07
CA ILE A 190 -13.52 -15.43 -11.22
C ILE A 190 -14.71 -15.00 -12.08
N LEU A 191 -15.88 -15.49 -11.71
CA LEU A 191 -17.14 -14.99 -12.24
C LEU A 191 -17.60 -13.83 -11.37
N TYR A 192 -17.48 -12.61 -11.87
CA TYR A 192 -18.02 -11.41 -11.27
C TYR A 192 -19.48 -11.19 -11.68
N SER A 193 -20.12 -10.18 -11.10
CA SER A 193 -21.48 -9.80 -11.46
C SER A 193 -21.64 -9.36 -12.91
N ASP A 194 -20.59 -8.76 -13.46
CA ASP A 194 -20.50 -8.02 -14.73
C ASP A 194 -19.59 -8.71 -15.77
N GLY A 195 -19.00 -9.86 -15.45
CA GLY A 195 -18.23 -10.63 -16.41
C GLY A 195 -17.42 -11.76 -15.78
N GLU A 196 -16.84 -12.60 -16.63
CA GLU A 196 -15.87 -13.61 -16.22
C GLU A 196 -14.45 -13.15 -16.58
N LYS A 197 -13.51 -13.39 -15.68
CA LYS A 197 -12.08 -13.12 -15.86
C LYS A 197 -11.28 -14.37 -15.55
N SER A 198 -10.32 -14.70 -16.41
CA SER A 198 -9.51 -15.92 -16.30
C SER A 198 -8.05 -15.60 -16.54
N HIS A 199 -7.18 -16.10 -15.66
CA HIS A 199 -5.74 -15.87 -15.67
C HIS A 199 -4.98 -17.17 -15.45
N GLY A 200 -3.85 -17.33 -16.12
CA GLY A 200 -3.02 -18.54 -16.08
C GLY A 200 -3.39 -19.58 -17.13
N GLY A 201 -2.93 -20.80 -16.92
CA GLY A 201 -3.13 -21.93 -17.83
C GLY A 201 -4.33 -22.82 -17.50
N SER A 202 -4.62 -23.74 -18.41
CA SER A 202 -5.70 -24.74 -18.29
C SER A 202 -5.24 -26.04 -17.62
N GLY A 203 -4.03 -26.10 -17.09
CA GLY A 203 -3.48 -27.26 -16.37
C GLY A 203 -4.18 -27.51 -15.03
N GLY A 204 -3.70 -28.50 -14.28
CA GLY A 204 -4.16 -28.81 -12.93
C GLY A 204 -5.60 -29.35 -12.81
N GLY A 205 -5.95 -29.77 -11.59
CA GLY A 205 -7.32 -30.10 -11.20
C GLY A 205 -8.08 -28.82 -10.85
N GLY A 206 -9.31 -28.67 -11.38
CA GLY A 206 -10.16 -27.51 -11.12
C GLY A 206 -11.07 -27.73 -9.92
N HIS A 207 -11.09 -26.77 -9.01
CA HIS A 207 -12.01 -26.72 -7.87
C HIS A 207 -12.79 -25.41 -7.92
N THR A 208 -14.10 -25.48 -7.69
CA THR A 208 -14.99 -24.33 -7.84
C THR A 208 -15.84 -24.15 -6.58
N ILE A 209 -15.98 -22.90 -6.15
CA ILE A 209 -16.96 -22.47 -5.15
C ILE A 209 -17.93 -21.49 -5.80
N MET A 210 -19.22 -21.66 -5.52
CA MET A 210 -20.29 -20.76 -5.95
C MET A 210 -20.82 -20.02 -4.72
N LEU A 211 -20.82 -18.70 -4.79
CA LEU A 211 -21.21 -17.83 -3.69
C LEU A 211 -22.71 -17.53 -3.79
N LYS A 212 -23.48 -17.95 -2.79
CA LYS A 212 -24.93 -17.70 -2.71
C LYS A 212 -25.21 -16.23 -2.41
N ASP A 213 -26.46 -15.81 -2.53
CA ASP A 213 -26.89 -14.46 -2.15
C ASP A 213 -26.49 -14.12 -0.71
N GLY A 214 -25.89 -12.94 -0.51
CA GLY A 214 -25.32 -12.50 0.77
C GLY A 214 -24.08 -13.28 1.24
N GLU A 215 -23.54 -14.19 0.43
CA GLU A 215 -22.25 -14.83 0.64
C GLU A 215 -21.14 -14.07 -0.09
N TYR A 216 -20.01 -13.89 0.59
CA TYR A 216 -18.83 -13.19 0.10
C TYR A 216 -17.56 -13.77 0.73
N VAL A 217 -16.44 -13.66 0.00
CA VAL A 217 -15.11 -14.01 0.54
C VAL A 217 -14.64 -12.90 1.46
N ASN A 218 -14.21 -13.28 2.66
CA ASN A 218 -13.65 -12.36 3.66
C ASN A 218 -12.26 -12.78 4.17
N TYR A 219 -11.73 -13.89 3.65
CA TYR A 219 -10.41 -14.39 4.00
C TYR A 219 -9.83 -15.15 2.81
N VAL A 220 -8.59 -14.85 2.48
CA VAL A 220 -7.78 -15.58 1.50
C VAL A 220 -6.46 -15.97 2.16
N LYS A 221 -6.04 -17.22 2.00
CA LYS A 221 -4.67 -17.65 2.33
C LYS A 221 -3.94 -17.92 1.03
N VAL A 222 -2.75 -17.34 0.88
CA VAL A 222 -1.89 -17.51 -0.28
C VAL A 222 -0.61 -18.21 0.17
N LYS A 223 -0.25 -19.33 -0.44
CA LYS A 223 1.11 -19.87 -0.34
C LYS A 223 1.87 -19.48 -1.60
N ALA A 224 2.95 -18.72 -1.46
CA ALA A 224 3.70 -18.19 -2.60
C ALA A 224 5.19 -18.52 -2.47
N GLY A 225 5.75 -19.10 -3.52
CA GLY A 225 7.19 -19.26 -3.69
C GLY A 225 7.78 -18.09 -4.46
N PRO A 226 9.12 -18.07 -4.65
CA PRO A 226 9.80 -17.00 -5.37
C PRO A 226 9.40 -16.93 -6.86
N LYS A 227 8.83 -17.99 -7.44
CA LYS A 227 8.38 -17.98 -8.84
C LYS A 227 6.87 -17.99 -9.02
N PHE A 228 6.15 -18.77 -8.22
CA PHE A 228 4.74 -19.06 -8.48
C PHE A 228 3.89 -18.99 -7.22
N VAL A 229 2.61 -18.72 -7.42
CA VAL A 229 1.58 -19.00 -6.42
C VAL A 229 1.39 -20.52 -6.36
N GLN A 230 1.57 -21.09 -5.17
CA GLN A 230 1.63 -22.55 -4.98
C GLN A 230 0.28 -23.11 -4.53
N HIS A 231 -0.40 -22.38 -3.65
CA HIS A 231 -1.69 -22.79 -3.08
C HIS A 231 -2.55 -21.59 -2.73
N LEU A 232 -3.86 -21.73 -2.94
CA LEU A 232 -4.86 -20.71 -2.61
C LEU A 232 -5.98 -21.33 -1.80
N THR A 233 -6.35 -20.64 -0.71
CA THR A 233 -7.53 -20.96 0.08
C THR A 233 -8.43 -19.74 0.19
N PHE A 234 -9.70 -19.87 -0.16
CA PHE A 234 -10.73 -18.84 0.00
C PHE A 234 -11.73 -19.30 1.05
N LYS A 235 -12.06 -18.44 2.00
CA LYS A 235 -13.12 -18.68 3.00
C LYS A 235 -14.19 -17.60 2.89
N THR A 236 -15.44 -18.01 3.03
CA THR A 236 -16.61 -17.12 2.95
C THR A 236 -17.14 -16.75 4.34
N ASN A 237 -17.89 -15.66 4.41
CA ASN A 237 -18.64 -15.27 5.61
C ASN A 237 -19.68 -16.31 6.06
N LYS A 238 -20.05 -17.29 5.22
CA LYS A 238 -20.98 -18.38 5.54
C LYS A 238 -20.29 -19.73 5.78
N GLY A 239 -18.97 -19.74 5.91
CA GLY A 239 -18.19 -20.92 6.28
C GLY A 239 -17.93 -21.90 5.14
N GLN A 240 -18.17 -21.50 3.88
CA GLN A 240 -17.65 -22.28 2.75
C GLN A 240 -16.16 -22.03 2.58
N GLU A 241 -15.46 -23.06 2.12
CA GLU A 241 -14.03 -23.03 1.86
C GLU A 241 -13.73 -23.65 0.50
N LEU A 242 -12.87 -22.98 -0.27
CA LEU A 242 -12.23 -23.50 -1.48
C LEU A 242 -10.73 -23.56 -1.21
N SER A 243 -10.11 -24.71 -1.42
CA SER A 243 -8.66 -24.87 -1.29
C SER A 243 -8.10 -25.66 -2.45
N ALA A 244 -7.07 -25.15 -3.12
CA ALA A 244 -6.45 -25.80 -4.26
C ALA A 244 -4.97 -25.41 -4.42
N GLY A 245 -4.19 -26.30 -5.03
CA GLY A 245 -2.75 -26.15 -5.25
C GLY A 245 -1.93 -27.19 -4.48
N GLY A 246 -0.64 -26.91 -4.26
CA GLY A 246 0.30 -27.82 -3.64
C GLY A 246 1.43 -27.11 -2.89
N SER A 247 2.50 -27.86 -2.60
CA SER A 247 3.66 -27.37 -1.84
C SER A 247 4.77 -26.76 -2.70
N GLY A 248 4.53 -26.52 -3.99
CA GLY A 248 5.55 -26.01 -4.91
C GLY A 248 6.43 -27.10 -5.54
N GLY A 249 7.69 -26.76 -5.84
CA GLY A 249 8.66 -27.68 -6.43
C GLY A 249 8.51 -27.91 -7.94
N LEU A 250 7.80 -27.01 -8.63
CA LEU A 250 7.71 -27.01 -10.09
C LEU A 250 8.79 -26.09 -10.68
N LEU A 251 9.48 -26.51 -11.75
CA LEU A 251 10.52 -25.70 -12.42
C LEU A 251 11.60 -25.13 -11.47
N LEU A 252 12.04 -25.95 -10.51
CA LEU A 252 13.01 -25.58 -9.47
C LEU A 252 12.53 -24.43 -8.56
N ASP A 253 11.22 -24.18 -8.51
CA ASP A 253 10.63 -23.29 -7.52
C ASP A 253 10.79 -23.88 -6.11
N LYS A 254 11.16 -23.04 -5.15
CA LYS A 254 11.34 -23.45 -3.76
C LYS A 254 9.98 -23.52 -3.06
N GLU A 255 9.89 -24.24 -1.95
CA GLU A 255 8.67 -24.19 -1.14
C GLU A 255 8.40 -22.75 -0.69
N GLY A 256 7.15 -22.33 -0.86
CA GLY A 256 6.71 -20.98 -0.56
C GLY A 256 6.27 -20.77 0.88
N GLU A 257 6.07 -19.51 1.24
CA GLU A 257 5.56 -19.08 2.55
C GLU A 257 4.05 -18.87 2.51
N ASP A 258 3.41 -18.99 3.68
CA ASP A 258 1.97 -18.82 3.85
C ASP A 258 1.63 -17.38 4.28
N PHE A 259 0.72 -16.73 3.56
CA PHE A 259 0.25 -15.37 3.82
C PHE A 259 -1.26 -15.37 4.07
N GLU A 260 -1.70 -14.79 5.20
CA GLU A 260 -3.12 -14.61 5.50
C GLU A 260 -3.60 -13.21 5.10
N CYS A 261 -4.53 -13.15 4.15
CA CYS A 261 -5.16 -11.93 3.68
C CYS A 261 -6.58 -11.86 4.25
N ARG A 262 -6.76 -11.14 5.37
CA ARG A 262 -8.07 -10.95 5.99
C ARG A 262 -8.74 -9.69 5.45
N ALA A 263 -10.02 -9.79 5.09
CA ALA A 263 -10.78 -8.62 4.71
C ALA A 263 -10.90 -7.65 5.90
N PRO A 264 -10.76 -6.34 5.68
CA PRO A 264 -11.11 -5.34 6.68
C PRO A 264 -12.59 -5.46 7.11
N PRO A 265 -12.98 -4.90 8.28
CA PRO A 265 -14.36 -4.95 8.75
C PRO A 265 -15.33 -4.41 7.70
N ASN A 266 -16.43 -5.12 7.41
CA ASN A 266 -17.41 -4.74 6.39
C ASN A 266 -16.88 -4.70 4.94
N SER A 267 -15.82 -5.45 4.66
CA SER A 267 -15.27 -5.63 3.32
C SER A 267 -15.47 -7.05 2.79
N GLN A 268 -15.46 -7.20 1.47
CA GLN A 268 -15.43 -8.45 0.72
C GLN A 268 -14.31 -8.42 -0.32
N MET A 269 -13.92 -9.59 -0.81
CA MET A 269 -13.12 -9.66 -2.04
C MET A 269 -13.94 -9.12 -3.21
N CYS A 270 -13.39 -8.15 -3.92
CA CYS A 270 -14.06 -7.48 -5.04
C CYS A 270 -13.24 -7.50 -6.33
N GLY A 271 -12.00 -7.97 -6.28
CA GLY A 271 -11.11 -7.98 -7.43
C GLY A 271 -9.81 -8.69 -7.12
N ILE A 272 -9.05 -9.02 -8.16
CA ILE A 272 -7.68 -9.50 -8.05
C ILE A 272 -6.81 -8.77 -9.08
N LYS A 273 -5.52 -8.64 -8.78
CA LYS A 273 -4.49 -8.27 -9.75
C LYS A 273 -3.32 -9.22 -9.59
N GLY A 274 -2.44 -9.30 -10.58
CA GLY A 274 -1.36 -10.27 -10.52
C GLY A 274 -0.54 -10.39 -11.78
N ARG A 275 0.18 -11.50 -11.86
CA ARG A 275 0.95 -11.90 -13.03
C ARG A 275 0.63 -13.35 -13.37
N ALA A 276 0.46 -13.63 -14.65
CA ALA A 276 0.14 -14.96 -15.11
C ALA A 276 0.73 -15.26 -16.48
N GLY A 277 1.16 -16.50 -16.66
CA GLY A 277 1.51 -17.08 -17.94
C GLY A 277 0.92 -18.48 -18.06
N LYS A 278 1.78 -19.49 -18.14
CA LYS A 278 1.34 -20.90 -18.08
C LYS A 278 0.78 -21.28 -16.70
N TYR A 279 1.24 -20.60 -15.67
CA TYR A 279 0.83 -20.76 -14.27
C TYR A 279 0.38 -19.40 -13.73
N LEU A 280 -0.11 -19.36 -12.51
CA LEU A 280 -0.30 -18.11 -11.78
C LEU A 280 1.02 -17.73 -11.09
N ASP A 281 1.73 -16.78 -11.67
CA ASP A 281 3.05 -16.33 -11.20
C ASP A 281 2.92 -15.50 -9.93
N ALA A 282 1.99 -14.55 -9.89
CA ALA A 282 1.71 -13.74 -8.71
C ALA A 282 0.25 -13.29 -8.59
N ILE A 283 -0.19 -12.98 -7.36
CA ILE A 283 -1.54 -12.50 -7.06
C ILE A 283 -1.56 -11.50 -5.90
N ALA A 284 -2.42 -10.48 -6.01
CA ALA A 284 -2.86 -9.61 -4.93
C ALA A 284 -4.39 -9.56 -4.89
N ILE A 285 -4.94 -9.45 -3.67
CA ILE A 285 -6.38 -9.45 -3.42
C ILE A 285 -6.87 -8.03 -3.21
N ARG A 286 -7.94 -7.64 -3.89
CA ARG A 286 -8.57 -6.33 -3.70
C ARG A 286 -9.81 -6.46 -2.81
N TRP A 287 -9.86 -5.67 -1.75
CA TRP A 287 -10.99 -5.58 -0.83
C TRP A 287 -11.88 -4.41 -1.19
N GLY A 288 -13.20 -4.58 -1.06
CA GLY A 288 -14.20 -3.57 -1.36
C GLY A 288 -15.40 -3.71 -0.44
N PRO A 289 -16.37 -2.78 -0.48
CA PRO A 289 -17.53 -2.82 0.41
C PRO A 289 -18.34 -4.09 0.19
N VAL A 290 -18.81 -4.69 1.29
CA VAL A 290 -19.86 -5.72 1.22
C VAL A 290 -21.09 -5.09 0.54
N PRO A 291 -21.74 -5.77 -0.42
CA PRO A 291 -22.92 -5.25 -1.09
C PRO A 291 -24.04 -5.10 -0.06
N LYS A 292 -24.73 -3.96 -0.09
CA LYS A 292 -25.90 -3.71 0.77
C LYS A 292 -27.08 -4.58 0.36
#